data_AF-A0A960KXN5-F1
#
_entry.id   AF-A0A960KXN5-F1
#
_cell.length_a   1.000
_cell.length_b   1.000
_cell.length_c   1.000
_cell.angle_alpha   90.00
_cell.angle_beta   90.00
_cell.angle_gamma   90.00
#
_symmetry.space_group_name_H-M   'P 1'
#
loop_
_entity.id
_entity.type
_entity.pdbx_description
1 polymer ?
#
loop_
_entity_poly.entity_id
_entity_poly.type
_entity_poly.pdbx_seq_one_letter_code
_entity_poly.pdbx_strand_id
1 'polypeptide(L)'
;MKTAMIMAGGQSSRMRADGDPTHKALRKVAGLSLLEHNIAGLIKAGFTQLVIALSQAETELKSFIEEKLNADLTPMGIDLTLYQETKPEGTIGAARVIPQSAGHVPIINVDNLSALDLRAFYNHHVAHSAWMTIATHLETFRMPFGQVVVQAGQILELREKPETQYHTSSGTYVLSPEARDLIQNDLPMGAPDLFARIRGLGQPICAFEHQAHWIDINDAASLKRAETLVSAHPNAFASEQNPYPFWRPV
;
A
#
# COMPACT_ATOMS: atom_id res chain seq x y z
N MET A 1 -2.53 -17.73 6.76
CA MET A 1 -1.96 -16.62 5.95
C MET A 1 -0.79 -17.17 5.19
N LYS A 2 -0.77 -17.03 3.86
CA LYS A 2 0.36 -17.50 3.04
C LYS A 2 0.79 -16.40 2.09
N THR A 3 -0.15 -15.93 1.28
CA THR A 3 0.15 -15.05 0.15
C THR A 3 -0.21 -13.60 0.43
N ALA A 4 0.66 -12.68 0.03
CA ALA A 4 0.39 -11.25 -0.07
C ALA A 4 0.98 -10.69 -1.38
N MET A 5 0.50 -9.53 -1.82
CA MET A 5 0.99 -8.89 -3.04
C MET A 5 1.42 -7.45 -2.79
N ILE A 6 2.56 -7.09 -3.41
CA ILE A 6 3.06 -5.73 -3.47
C ILE A 6 2.92 -5.23 -4.92
N MET A 7 2.21 -4.11 -5.09
CA MET A 7 2.03 -3.42 -6.36
C MET A 7 3.19 -2.43 -6.54
N ALA A 8 4.12 -2.76 -7.45
CA ALA A 8 5.32 -2.00 -7.76
C ALA A 8 5.45 -1.62 -9.26
N GLY A 9 4.38 -1.77 -10.06
CA GLY A 9 4.38 -1.48 -11.51
C GLY A 9 4.27 -0.01 -11.93
N GLY A 10 4.14 0.93 -10.98
CA GLY A 10 3.96 2.35 -11.28
C GLY A 10 5.18 3.01 -11.94
N GLN A 11 4.95 3.82 -12.98
CA GLN A 11 5.99 4.44 -13.84
C GLN A 11 6.91 5.48 -13.17
N SER A 12 6.81 5.70 -11.84
CA SER A 12 7.68 6.58 -11.06
C SER A 12 7.85 8.02 -11.61
N SER A 13 6.93 8.50 -12.45
CA SER A 13 7.13 9.70 -13.27
C SER A 13 7.34 10.98 -12.45
N ARG A 14 6.67 11.10 -11.29
CA ARG A 14 6.83 12.26 -10.39
C ARG A 14 8.15 12.23 -9.63
N MET A 15 8.62 11.05 -9.20
CA MET A 15 9.92 10.91 -8.53
C MET A 15 11.10 11.15 -9.46
N ARG A 16 10.94 10.83 -10.75
CA ARG A 16 11.95 11.07 -11.79
C ARG A 16 12.06 12.55 -12.21
N ALA A 17 11.15 13.42 -11.75
CA ALA A 17 11.14 14.84 -12.10
C ALA A 17 12.42 15.58 -11.67
N ASP A 18 13.06 15.11 -10.60
CA ASP A 18 14.30 15.69 -10.06
C ASP A 18 15.58 15.11 -10.72
N GLY A 19 15.43 14.34 -11.80
CA GLY A 19 16.54 13.83 -12.61
C GLY A 19 17.16 12.50 -12.13
N ASP A 20 16.67 11.94 -11.03
CA ASP A 20 17.14 10.65 -10.53
C ASP A 20 16.32 9.49 -11.17
N PRO A 21 16.95 8.58 -11.94
CA PRO A 21 16.25 7.53 -12.67
C PRO A 21 15.76 6.38 -11.80
N THR A 22 16.24 6.27 -10.55
CA THR A 22 16.01 5.14 -9.65
C THR A 22 14.52 4.89 -9.46
N HIS A 23 14.10 3.64 -9.66
CA HIS A 23 12.71 3.23 -9.49
C HIS A 23 12.21 3.51 -8.05
N LYS A 24 10.95 3.95 -7.89
CA LYS A 24 10.41 4.33 -6.58
C LYS A 24 10.55 3.24 -5.51
N ALA A 25 10.35 1.99 -5.89
CA ALA A 25 10.46 0.84 -4.98
C ALA A 25 11.86 0.67 -4.36
N LEU A 26 12.90 1.18 -5.03
CA LEU A 26 14.30 1.09 -4.60
C LEU A 26 14.75 2.31 -3.77
N ARG A 27 13.89 3.32 -3.64
CA ARG A 27 14.17 4.53 -2.86
C ARG A 27 14.29 4.16 -1.39
N LYS A 28 15.32 4.69 -0.74
CA LYS A 28 15.64 4.34 0.63
C LYS A 28 15.03 5.31 1.63
N VAL A 29 14.57 4.75 2.74
CA VAL A 29 14.19 5.45 3.97
C VAL A 29 14.87 4.71 5.12
N ALA A 30 15.63 5.40 5.97
CA ALA A 30 16.40 4.81 7.06
C ALA A 30 17.27 3.60 6.63
N GLY A 31 17.88 3.69 5.45
CA GLY A 31 18.78 2.68 4.89
C GLY A 31 18.13 1.53 4.14
N LEU A 32 16.81 1.34 4.24
CA LEU A 32 16.05 0.29 3.55
C LEU A 32 15.24 0.86 2.39
N SER A 33 15.16 0.12 1.28
CA SER A 33 14.27 0.46 0.17
C SER A 33 12.80 0.38 0.59
N LEU A 34 11.92 1.12 -0.09
CA LEU A 34 10.47 1.02 0.14
C LEU A 34 9.94 -0.41 -0.03
N LEU A 35 10.52 -1.16 -0.97
CA LEU A 35 10.20 -2.57 -1.15
C LEU A 35 10.60 -3.40 0.08
N GLU A 36 11.83 -3.23 0.60
CA GLU A 36 12.29 -3.92 1.81
C GLU A 36 11.41 -3.59 3.02
N HIS A 37 11.00 -2.33 3.20
CA HIS A 37 10.06 -1.92 4.27
C HIS A 37 8.71 -2.67 4.18
N ASN A 38 8.11 -2.72 3.00
CA ASN A 38 6.83 -3.39 2.78
C ASN A 38 6.95 -4.91 2.97
N ILE A 39 8.03 -5.53 2.48
CA ILE A 39 8.32 -6.95 2.70
C ILE A 39 8.47 -7.25 4.19
N ALA A 40 9.24 -6.45 4.93
CA ALA A 40 9.43 -6.62 6.37
C ALA A 40 8.10 -6.55 7.13
N GLY A 41 7.21 -5.61 6.77
CA GLY A 41 5.87 -5.50 7.35
C GLY A 41 5.02 -6.75 7.11
N LEU A 42 5.01 -7.28 5.88
CA LEU A 42 4.27 -8.50 5.51
C LEU A 42 4.80 -9.73 6.24
N ILE A 43 6.12 -9.87 6.32
CA ILE A 43 6.75 -10.97 7.05
C ILE A 43 6.42 -10.91 8.54
N LYS A 44 6.51 -9.72 9.16
CA LYS A 44 6.12 -9.49 10.56
C LYS A 44 4.66 -9.91 10.81
N ALA A 45 3.78 -9.68 9.84
CA ALA A 45 2.40 -10.10 9.90
C ALA A 45 2.20 -11.61 9.68
N GLY A 46 3.22 -12.34 9.22
CA GLY A 46 3.24 -13.79 9.02
C GLY A 46 2.97 -14.26 7.59
N PHE A 47 3.13 -13.39 6.60
CA PHE A 47 3.05 -13.77 5.18
C PHE A 47 4.41 -14.33 4.72
N THR A 48 4.37 -15.43 3.97
CA THR A 48 5.56 -16.19 3.56
C THR A 48 5.67 -16.36 2.06
N GLN A 49 4.61 -16.07 1.31
CA GLN A 49 4.61 -16.04 -0.15
C GLN A 49 4.27 -14.63 -0.59
N LEU A 50 5.22 -13.91 -1.18
CA LEU A 50 5.03 -12.52 -1.59
C LEU A 50 5.10 -12.45 -3.11
N VAL A 51 4.05 -11.92 -3.72
CA VAL A 51 3.99 -11.66 -5.15
C VAL A 51 4.28 -10.19 -5.39
N ILE A 52 5.31 -9.88 -6.16
CA ILE A 52 5.68 -8.50 -6.50
C ILE A 52 5.27 -8.26 -7.95
N ALA A 53 4.25 -7.42 -8.15
CA ALA A 53 3.83 -6.98 -9.47
C ALA A 53 4.70 -5.78 -9.91
N LEU A 54 5.38 -5.89 -11.04
CA LEU A 54 6.23 -4.84 -11.59
C LEU A 54 6.06 -4.73 -13.10
N SER A 55 6.36 -3.57 -13.67
CA SER A 55 6.42 -3.41 -15.12
C SER A 55 7.59 -4.20 -15.69
N GLN A 56 7.39 -4.89 -16.82
CA GLN A 56 8.46 -5.56 -17.56
C GLN A 56 9.61 -4.61 -17.93
N ALA A 57 9.33 -3.32 -18.09
CA ALA A 57 10.34 -2.30 -18.41
C ALA A 57 11.29 -1.98 -17.25
N GLU A 58 10.94 -2.34 -16.01
CA GLU A 58 11.70 -2.00 -14.80
C GLU A 58 12.74 -3.09 -14.49
N THR A 59 13.74 -3.21 -15.37
CA THR A 59 14.81 -4.23 -15.29
C THR A 59 15.67 -4.08 -14.04
N GLU A 60 15.93 -2.85 -13.58
CA GLU A 60 16.68 -2.59 -12.35
C GLU A 60 15.99 -3.18 -11.12
N LEU A 61 14.68 -2.94 -10.99
CA LEU A 61 13.87 -3.50 -9.91
C LEU A 61 13.86 -5.04 -9.97
N LYS A 62 13.73 -5.60 -11.17
CA LYS A 62 13.77 -7.05 -11.37
C LYS A 62 15.11 -7.65 -10.90
N SER A 63 16.24 -7.12 -11.37
CA SER A 63 17.57 -7.56 -10.95
C SER A 63 17.77 -7.43 -9.44
N PHE A 64 17.34 -6.32 -8.84
CA PHE A 64 17.41 -6.15 -7.38
C PHE A 64 16.65 -7.27 -6.64
N ILE A 65 15.47 -7.64 -7.10
CA ILE A 65 14.68 -8.71 -6.48
C ILE A 65 15.34 -10.08 -6.68
N GLU A 66 15.72 -10.40 -7.92
CA GLU A 66 16.26 -11.72 -8.29
C GLU A 66 17.64 -11.99 -7.69
N GLU A 67 18.51 -10.97 -7.66
CA GLU A 67 19.92 -11.12 -7.27
C GLU A 67 20.13 -10.89 -5.77
N LYS A 68 19.39 -9.96 -5.16
CA LYS A 68 19.56 -9.60 -3.75
C LYS A 68 18.45 -10.19 -2.88
N LEU A 69 17.20 -9.78 -3.10
CA LEU A 69 16.12 -10.14 -2.16
C LEU A 69 15.87 -11.65 -2.12
N ASN A 70 15.90 -12.36 -3.25
CA ASN A 70 15.76 -13.81 -3.25
C ASN A 70 16.84 -14.52 -2.43
N ALA A 71 18.09 -14.07 -2.54
CA ALA A 71 19.20 -14.64 -1.79
C ALA A 71 19.05 -14.39 -0.28
N ASP A 72 18.58 -13.20 0.11
CA ASP A 72 18.37 -12.83 1.51
C ASP A 72 17.16 -13.56 2.12
N LEU A 73 16.09 -13.79 1.34
CA LEU A 73 14.79 -14.24 1.84
C LEU A 73 14.54 -15.75 1.74
N THR A 74 15.09 -16.43 0.72
CA THR A 74 14.90 -17.88 0.52
C THR A 74 15.36 -18.71 1.73
N PRO A 75 16.55 -18.45 2.34
CA PRO A 75 16.99 -19.17 3.53
C PRO A 75 16.06 -19.03 4.73
N MET A 76 15.15 -18.06 4.68
CA MET A 76 14.21 -17.72 5.75
C MET A 76 12.81 -18.28 5.47
N GLY A 77 12.66 -19.11 4.42
CA GLY A 77 11.39 -19.73 4.04
C GLY A 77 10.38 -18.74 3.45
N ILE A 78 10.86 -17.59 2.98
CA ILE A 78 10.05 -16.60 2.27
C ILE A 78 10.21 -16.82 0.77
N ASP A 79 9.09 -17.09 0.10
CA ASP A 79 9.00 -17.27 -1.33
C ASP A 79 8.61 -15.94 -2.00
N LEU A 80 9.45 -15.46 -2.90
CA LEU A 80 9.18 -14.28 -3.72
C LEU A 80 8.86 -14.71 -5.15
N THR A 81 7.70 -14.29 -5.64
CA THR A 81 7.30 -14.47 -7.04
C THR A 81 7.17 -13.13 -7.74
N LEU A 82 7.73 -13.01 -8.93
CA LEU A 82 7.58 -11.82 -9.77
C LEU A 82 6.41 -11.98 -10.74
N TYR A 83 5.54 -10.98 -10.78
CA TYR A 83 4.55 -10.83 -11.84
C TYR A 83 4.89 -9.62 -12.71
N GLN A 84 5.25 -9.86 -13.97
CA GLN A 84 5.65 -8.81 -14.89
C GLN A 84 4.48 -8.32 -15.74
N GLU A 85 4.09 -7.07 -15.52
CA GLU A 85 3.06 -6.37 -16.29
C GLU A 85 3.64 -5.95 -17.66
N THR A 86 3.00 -6.41 -18.73
CA THR A 86 3.34 -5.99 -20.11
C THR A 86 2.71 -4.64 -20.48
N LYS A 87 1.64 -4.26 -19.77
CA LYS A 87 0.95 -2.98 -19.84
C LYS A 87 0.47 -2.62 -18.43
N PRO A 88 0.29 -1.32 -18.08
CA PRO A 88 -0.21 -0.95 -16.76
C PRO A 88 -1.56 -1.61 -16.46
N GLU A 89 -1.69 -2.28 -15.31
CA GLU A 89 -2.93 -2.98 -14.93
C GLU A 89 -3.72 -2.26 -13.84
N GLY A 90 -3.33 -1.03 -13.49
CA GLY A 90 -3.97 -0.23 -12.44
C GLY A 90 -3.46 -0.55 -11.04
N THR A 91 -4.13 -0.05 -10.00
CA THR A 91 -3.63 -0.15 -8.62
C THR A 91 -3.94 -1.48 -7.94
N ILE A 92 -4.78 -2.32 -8.54
CA ILE A 92 -5.14 -3.64 -8.01
C ILE A 92 -5.18 -4.74 -9.07
N GLY A 93 -5.06 -4.40 -10.36
CA GLY A 93 -5.37 -5.33 -11.46
C GLY A 93 -4.52 -6.60 -11.46
N ALA A 94 -3.25 -6.52 -11.04
CA ALA A 94 -2.37 -7.67 -10.92
C ALA A 94 -2.87 -8.71 -9.90
N ALA A 95 -3.71 -8.34 -8.93
CA ALA A 95 -4.22 -9.25 -7.91
C ALA A 95 -5.00 -10.45 -8.49
N ARG A 96 -5.49 -10.35 -9.73
CA ARG A 96 -6.18 -11.44 -10.43
C ARG A 96 -5.30 -12.67 -10.67
N VAL A 97 -3.98 -12.51 -10.77
CA VAL A 97 -3.07 -13.61 -11.10
C VAL A 97 -2.80 -14.53 -9.93
N ILE A 98 -3.17 -14.09 -8.74
CA ILE A 98 -3.03 -14.88 -7.53
C ILE A 98 -4.10 -15.99 -7.57
N PRO A 99 -3.74 -17.26 -7.36
CA PRO A 99 -4.71 -18.34 -7.46
C PRO A 99 -5.75 -18.26 -6.33
N GLN A 100 -6.92 -18.87 -6.57
CA GLN A 100 -8.00 -18.92 -5.57
C GLN A 100 -7.59 -19.68 -4.30
N SER A 101 -6.70 -20.68 -4.43
CA SER A 101 -6.11 -21.42 -3.30
C SER A 101 -5.32 -20.56 -2.32
N ALA A 102 -4.96 -19.32 -2.67
CA ALA A 102 -4.31 -18.38 -1.77
C ALA A 102 -5.26 -17.82 -0.68
N GLY A 103 -6.58 -17.93 -0.89
CA GLY A 103 -7.58 -17.35 0.02
C GLY A 103 -7.60 -15.82 -0.03
N HIS A 104 -7.73 -15.18 1.12
CA HIS A 104 -7.67 -13.72 1.25
C HIS A 104 -6.24 -13.22 1.09
N VAL A 105 -6.07 -12.10 0.38
CA VAL A 105 -4.75 -11.56 0.01
C VAL A 105 -4.67 -10.07 0.36
N PRO A 106 -3.69 -9.65 1.18
CA PRO A 106 -3.33 -8.24 1.29
C PRO A 106 -2.69 -7.72 0.00
N ILE A 107 -3.16 -6.56 -0.48
CA ILE A 107 -2.60 -5.83 -1.60
C ILE A 107 -2.03 -4.52 -1.07
N ILE A 108 -0.72 -4.32 -1.22
CA ILE A 108 0.00 -3.15 -0.71
C ILE A 108 0.64 -2.41 -1.87
N ASN A 109 0.46 -1.10 -1.97
CA ASN A 109 1.24 -0.31 -2.92
C ASN A 109 2.63 -0.01 -2.36
N VAL A 110 3.67 -0.19 -3.17
CA VAL A 110 5.06 -0.07 -2.71
C VAL A 110 5.45 1.35 -2.26
N ASP A 111 4.72 2.38 -2.69
CA ASP A 111 4.92 3.78 -2.30
C ASP A 111 4.31 4.13 -0.93
N ASN A 112 3.47 3.26 -0.38
CA ASN A 112 2.94 3.44 0.96
C ASN A 112 3.91 2.88 1.98
N LEU A 113 4.52 3.76 2.76
CA LEU A 113 5.31 3.38 3.94
C LEU A 113 4.41 3.44 5.17
N SER A 114 4.24 2.33 5.87
CA SER A 114 3.30 2.26 7.00
C SER A 114 3.75 1.32 8.12
N ALA A 115 3.43 1.71 9.36
CA ALA A 115 3.50 0.88 10.56
C ALA A 115 2.16 0.17 10.86
N LEU A 116 1.29 0.00 9.86
CA LEU A 116 0.00 -0.67 10.00
C LEU A 116 0.17 -2.11 10.54
N ASP A 117 -0.64 -2.48 11.52
CA ASP A 117 -0.75 -3.88 11.94
C ASP A 117 -1.49 -4.69 10.87
N LEU A 118 -0.72 -5.19 9.90
CA LEU A 118 -1.23 -5.99 8.78
C LEU A 118 -1.88 -7.30 9.23
N ARG A 119 -1.53 -7.83 10.41
CA ARG A 119 -2.17 -9.03 10.97
C ARG A 119 -3.55 -8.70 11.51
N ALA A 120 -3.68 -7.63 12.30
CA ALA A 120 -4.97 -7.15 12.76
C ALA A 120 -5.88 -6.76 11.59
N PHE A 121 -5.33 -6.08 10.59
CA PHE A 121 -6.03 -5.71 9.36
C PHE A 121 -6.59 -6.93 8.61
N TYR A 122 -5.77 -7.96 8.40
CA TYR A 122 -6.21 -9.21 7.79
C TYR A 122 -7.27 -9.93 8.62
N ASN A 123 -7.06 -10.05 9.94
CA ASN A 123 -8.01 -10.73 10.81
C ASN A 123 -9.37 -10.02 10.83
N HIS A 124 -9.37 -8.69 10.78
CA HIS A 124 -10.59 -7.91 10.63
C HIS A 124 -11.32 -8.26 9.33
N HIS A 125 -10.61 -8.33 8.20
CA HIS A 125 -11.21 -8.72 6.92
C HIS A 125 -11.90 -10.10 7.00
N VAL A 126 -11.18 -11.09 7.54
CA VAL A 126 -11.70 -12.46 7.68
C VAL A 126 -12.92 -12.50 8.61
N ALA A 127 -12.84 -11.83 9.76
CA ALA A 127 -13.92 -11.81 10.76
C ALA A 127 -15.23 -11.22 10.21
N HIS A 128 -15.15 -10.28 9.26
CA HIS A 128 -16.32 -9.66 8.65
C HIS A 128 -16.78 -10.34 7.36
N SER A 129 -16.10 -11.41 6.91
CA SER A 129 -16.37 -12.06 5.62
C SER A 129 -16.46 -11.05 4.46
N ALA A 130 -15.63 -10.00 4.52
CA ALA A 130 -15.68 -8.91 3.56
C ALA A 130 -15.12 -9.37 2.22
N TRP A 131 -15.70 -8.89 1.12
CA TRP A 131 -15.10 -9.10 -0.20
C TRP A 131 -13.86 -8.23 -0.38
N MET A 132 -13.92 -7.01 0.15
CA MET A 132 -12.82 -6.05 0.19
C MET A 132 -12.78 -5.36 1.54
N THR A 133 -11.60 -5.23 2.13
CA THR A 133 -11.37 -4.33 3.27
C THR A 133 -10.34 -3.28 2.89
N ILE A 134 -10.64 -2.02 3.17
CA ILE A 134 -9.77 -0.87 2.90
C ILE A 134 -9.18 -0.41 4.24
N ALA A 135 -7.86 -0.30 4.34
CA ALA A 135 -7.23 0.39 5.45
C ALA A 135 -7.48 1.90 5.32
N THR A 136 -8.01 2.52 6.36
CA THR A 136 -8.37 3.95 6.36
C THR A 136 -7.78 4.67 7.56
N HIS A 137 -7.50 5.95 7.39
CA HIS A 137 -7.13 6.86 8.48
C HIS A 137 -8.00 8.12 8.45
N LEU A 138 -8.06 8.85 9.56
CA LEU A 138 -8.68 10.17 9.59
C LEU A 138 -7.67 11.23 9.18
N GLU A 139 -7.90 11.85 8.03
CA GLU A 139 -7.11 12.99 7.55
C GLU A 139 -7.83 14.30 7.89
N THR A 140 -7.12 15.23 8.51
CA THR A 140 -7.67 16.55 8.83
C THR A 140 -7.39 17.51 7.69
N PHE A 141 -8.42 17.89 6.96
CA PHE A 141 -8.32 18.95 5.97
C PHE A 141 -8.65 20.28 6.63
N ARG A 142 -7.64 21.16 6.67
CA ARG A 142 -7.82 22.56 7.07
C ARG A 142 -8.05 23.42 5.84
N MET A 143 -9.25 24.00 5.73
CA MET A 143 -9.52 24.94 4.65
C MET A 143 -8.59 26.15 4.80
N PRO A 144 -7.84 26.54 3.75
CA PRO A 144 -6.90 27.66 3.87
C PRO A 144 -7.58 29.03 3.93
N PHE A 145 -8.90 29.07 3.68
CA PHE A 145 -9.74 30.26 3.62
C PHE A 145 -10.93 30.15 4.58
N GLY A 146 -11.63 31.26 4.79
CA GLY A 146 -12.91 31.28 5.51
C GLY A 146 -14.02 30.59 4.72
N GLN A 147 -14.79 29.72 5.38
CA GLN A 147 -16.03 29.13 4.85
C GLN A 147 -17.20 30.05 5.17
N VAL A 148 -18.00 30.37 4.15
CA VAL A 148 -19.26 31.11 4.30
C VAL A 148 -20.43 30.17 4.04
N VAL A 149 -21.35 30.04 5.00
CA VAL A 149 -22.60 29.30 4.81
C VAL A 149 -23.68 30.29 4.40
N VAL A 150 -24.23 30.12 3.19
CA VAL A 150 -25.23 31.02 2.60
C VAL A 150 -26.54 30.26 2.39
N GLN A 151 -27.64 30.84 2.84
CA GLN A 151 -28.98 30.35 2.55
C GLN A 151 -29.86 31.51 2.09
N ALA A 152 -30.54 31.35 0.95
CA ALA A 152 -31.41 32.38 0.37
C ALA A 152 -30.74 33.77 0.25
N GLY A 153 -29.44 33.81 -0.08
CA GLY A 153 -28.66 35.04 -0.24
C GLY A 153 -28.22 35.73 1.06
N GLN A 154 -28.55 35.18 2.22
CA GLN A 154 -28.09 35.67 3.53
C GLN A 154 -26.92 34.82 4.04
N ILE A 155 -25.93 35.48 4.64
CA ILE A 155 -24.83 34.81 5.35
C ILE A 155 -25.36 34.33 6.70
N LEU A 156 -25.34 33.02 6.92
CA LEU A 156 -25.74 32.41 8.18
C LEU A 156 -24.55 32.17 9.11
N GLU A 157 -23.39 31.85 8.54
CA GLU A 157 -22.18 31.51 9.31
C GLU A 157 -20.92 31.88 8.52
N LEU A 158 -19.91 32.36 9.25
CA LEU A 158 -18.55 32.56 8.75
C LEU A 158 -17.59 31.79 9.66
N ARG A 159 -16.95 30.74 9.13
CA ARG A 159 -15.94 29.95 9.85
C ARG A 159 -14.57 30.30 9.28
N GLU A 160 -13.66 30.81 10.10
CA GLU A 160 -12.29 31.08 9.66
C GLU A 160 -11.47 29.79 9.66
N LYS A 161 -10.90 29.42 8.51
CA LYS A 161 -10.05 28.24 8.30
C LYS A 161 -10.55 26.97 9.00
N PRO A 162 -11.82 26.57 8.77
CA PRO A 162 -12.40 25.41 9.44
C PRO A 162 -11.60 24.15 9.13
N GLU A 163 -11.62 23.24 10.09
CA GLU A 163 -11.06 21.90 9.95
C GLU A 163 -12.19 20.90 9.79
N THR A 164 -11.99 19.91 8.92
CA THR A 164 -12.92 18.79 8.76
C THR A 164 -12.10 17.52 8.63
N GLN A 165 -12.53 16.48 9.33
CA GLN A 165 -11.91 15.16 9.28
C GLN A 165 -12.59 14.31 8.22
N TYR A 166 -11.79 13.62 7.41
CA TYR A 166 -12.25 12.73 6.37
C TYR A 166 -11.63 11.35 6.57
N HIS A 167 -12.43 10.29 6.38
CA HIS A 167 -11.87 8.95 6.22
C HIS A 167 -11.20 8.86 4.86
N THR A 168 -9.88 8.66 4.89
CA THR A 168 -9.03 8.59 3.71
C THR A 168 -8.48 7.18 3.57
N SER A 169 -8.46 6.68 2.33
CA SER A 169 -7.82 5.39 2.01
C SER A 169 -6.31 5.49 2.21
N SER A 170 -5.74 4.53 2.93
CA SER A 170 -4.29 4.39 3.13
C SER A 170 -3.63 3.56 2.01
N GLY A 171 -4.35 3.30 0.92
CA GLY A 171 -3.84 2.57 -0.26
C GLY A 171 -3.39 1.13 0.03
N THR A 172 -3.97 0.51 1.05
CA THR A 172 -3.69 -0.87 1.45
C THR A 172 -5.02 -1.61 1.61
N TYR A 173 -5.11 -2.82 1.04
CA TYR A 173 -6.36 -3.55 0.90
C TYR A 173 -6.19 -5.01 1.34
N VAL A 174 -7.28 -5.67 1.73
CA VAL A 174 -7.37 -7.14 1.72
C VAL A 174 -8.51 -7.52 0.79
N LEU A 175 -8.23 -8.42 -0.14
CA LEU A 175 -9.19 -8.91 -1.12
C LEU A 175 -9.48 -10.39 -0.89
N SER A 176 -10.76 -10.72 -0.89
CA SER A 176 -11.24 -12.11 -0.92
C SER A 176 -10.97 -12.79 -2.27
N PRO A 177 -10.99 -14.13 -2.32
CA PRO A 177 -11.13 -14.92 -3.54
C PRO A 177 -12.13 -14.33 -4.56
N GLU A 178 -13.35 -14.05 -4.09
CA GLU A 178 -14.48 -13.61 -4.90
C GLU A 178 -14.30 -12.19 -5.44
N ALA A 179 -13.72 -11.29 -4.64
CA ALA A 179 -13.38 -9.95 -5.12
C ALA A 179 -12.34 -9.99 -6.23
N ARG A 180 -11.36 -10.90 -6.14
CA ARG A 180 -10.31 -11.02 -7.18
C ARG A 180 -10.87 -11.57 -8.49
N ASP A 181 -11.91 -12.40 -8.47
CA ASP A 181 -12.61 -12.88 -9.68
C ASP A 181 -13.34 -11.76 -10.46
N LEU A 182 -13.65 -10.64 -9.80
CA LEU A 182 -14.25 -9.48 -10.48
C LEU A 182 -13.24 -8.66 -11.28
N ILE A 183 -11.94 -8.90 -11.09
CA ILE A 183 -10.87 -8.21 -11.81
C ILE A 183 -10.74 -8.82 -13.20
N GLN A 184 -11.35 -8.16 -14.19
CA GLN A 184 -11.37 -8.61 -15.57
C GLN A 184 -9.98 -8.61 -16.22
N ASN A 185 -9.76 -9.52 -17.16
CA ASN A 185 -8.56 -9.52 -17.99
C ASN A 185 -8.48 -8.24 -18.84
N ASP A 186 -7.25 -7.80 -19.07
CA ASP A 186 -6.85 -6.80 -20.07
C ASP A 186 -7.20 -5.33 -19.87
N LEU A 187 -7.97 -4.98 -18.84
CA LEU A 187 -8.25 -3.58 -18.50
C LEU A 187 -7.55 -3.18 -17.20
N PRO A 188 -6.88 -2.00 -17.18
CA PRO A 188 -6.41 -1.44 -15.92
C PRO A 188 -7.58 -1.28 -14.95
N MET A 189 -7.42 -1.77 -13.72
CA MET A 189 -8.43 -1.66 -12.67
C MET A 189 -7.85 -1.03 -11.42
N GLY A 190 -8.51 0.03 -10.95
CA GLY A 190 -8.22 0.67 -9.68
C GLY A 190 -9.10 0.14 -8.55
N ALA A 191 -8.68 0.39 -7.31
CA ALA A 191 -9.49 0.10 -6.12
C ALA A 191 -10.92 0.69 -6.18
N PRO A 192 -11.17 1.92 -6.68
CA PRO A 192 -12.53 2.45 -6.81
C PRO A 192 -13.42 1.66 -7.78
N ASP A 193 -12.84 1.12 -8.85
CA ASP A 193 -13.58 0.33 -9.85
C ASP A 193 -14.04 -1.01 -9.25
N LEU A 194 -13.14 -1.70 -8.54
CA LEU A 194 -13.49 -2.93 -7.83
C LEU A 194 -14.50 -2.67 -6.72
N PHE A 195 -14.32 -1.60 -5.95
CA PHE A 195 -15.31 -1.17 -4.95
C PHE A 195 -16.71 -1.04 -5.56
N ALA A 196 -16.82 -0.33 -6.69
CA ALA A 196 -18.10 -0.12 -7.36
C ALA A 196 -18.73 -1.45 -7.83
N ARG A 197 -17.92 -2.38 -8.35
CA ARG A 197 -18.39 -3.72 -8.76
C ARG A 197 -18.90 -4.55 -7.58
N ILE A 198 -18.12 -4.65 -6.51
CA ILE A 198 -18.51 -5.38 -5.28
C ILE A 198 -19.79 -4.76 -4.70
N ARG A 199 -19.87 -3.43 -4.67
CA ARG A 199 -21.05 -2.71 -4.17
C ARG A 199 -22.28 -2.96 -5.03
N GLY A 200 -22.13 -2.99 -6.35
CA GLY A 200 -23.20 -3.32 -7.29
C GLY A 200 -23.78 -4.73 -7.10
N LEU A 201 -22.96 -5.67 -6.61
CA LEU A 201 -23.38 -7.03 -6.25
C LEU A 201 -23.96 -7.14 -4.82
N GLY A 202 -24.04 -6.04 -4.08
CA GLY A 202 -24.53 -6.02 -2.69
C GLY A 202 -23.61 -6.75 -1.69
N GLN A 203 -22.35 -6.97 -2.06
CA GLN A 203 -21.40 -7.75 -1.25
C GLN A 203 -20.70 -6.86 -0.20
N PRO A 204 -20.24 -7.45 0.91
CA PRO A 204 -19.68 -6.70 2.03
C PRO A 204 -18.34 -6.04 1.67
N ILE A 205 -18.22 -4.75 1.99
CA ILE A 205 -16.98 -3.98 1.93
C ILE A 205 -16.79 -3.34 3.31
N CYS A 206 -15.61 -3.50 3.90
CA CYS A 206 -15.31 -2.99 5.24
C CYS A 206 -14.22 -1.93 5.21
N ALA A 207 -14.27 -1.02 6.17
CA ALA A 207 -13.17 -0.12 6.49
C ALA A 207 -12.46 -0.63 7.74
N PHE A 208 -11.12 -0.61 7.71
CA PHE A 208 -10.29 -0.82 8.90
C PHE A 208 -9.62 0.50 9.24
N GLU A 209 -10.19 1.21 10.21
CA GLU A 209 -9.61 2.46 10.70
C GLU A 209 -8.35 2.17 11.52
N HIS A 210 -7.27 2.89 11.24
CA HIS A 210 -6.03 2.81 12.00
C HIS A 210 -5.49 4.19 12.36
N GLN A 211 -4.64 4.21 13.40
CA GLN A 211 -3.85 5.36 13.82
C GLN A 211 -2.34 5.13 13.57
N ALA A 212 -1.99 4.09 12.80
CA ALA A 212 -0.61 3.79 12.47
C ALA A 212 0.06 4.95 11.70
N HIS A 213 1.36 5.14 11.95
CA HIS A 213 2.19 6.01 11.13
C HIS A 213 2.15 5.55 9.67
N TRP A 214 1.87 6.49 8.77
CA TRP A 214 1.68 6.21 7.35
C TRP A 214 2.12 7.42 6.53
N ILE A 215 2.74 7.17 5.39
CA ILE A 215 3.04 8.20 4.39
C ILE A 215 3.04 7.60 2.99
N ASP A 216 2.38 8.29 2.07
CA ASP A 216 2.46 8.04 0.63
C ASP A 216 3.67 8.79 0.04
N ILE A 217 4.59 8.05 -0.57
CA ILE A 217 5.90 8.54 -1.05
C ILE A 217 5.89 8.59 -2.58
N ASN A 218 5.64 9.79 -3.11
CA ASN A 218 5.47 10.03 -4.54
C ASN A 218 6.43 11.08 -5.13
N ASP A 219 7.24 11.72 -4.30
CA ASP A 219 8.20 12.78 -4.68
C ASP A 219 9.35 12.90 -3.66
N ALA A 220 10.35 13.74 -3.94
CA ALA A 220 11.47 13.96 -3.03
C ALA A 220 11.05 14.58 -1.68
N ALA A 221 10.01 15.40 -1.66
CA ALA A 221 9.53 16.05 -0.45
C ALA A 221 8.88 15.06 0.52
N SER A 222 8.06 14.14 0.01
CA SER A 222 7.49 13.01 0.76
C SER A 222 8.55 12.03 1.20
N LEU A 223 9.58 11.76 0.38
CA LEU A 223 10.71 10.92 0.79
C LEU A 223 11.45 11.52 2.00
N LYS A 224 11.73 12.82 1.99
CA LYS A 224 12.34 13.51 3.13
C LYS A 224 11.45 13.47 4.39
N ARG A 225 10.13 13.62 4.22
CA ARG A 225 9.18 13.46 5.34
C ARG A 225 9.17 12.03 5.88
N ALA A 226 9.31 11.03 5.00
CA ALA A 226 9.39 9.63 5.40
C ALA A 226 10.64 9.35 6.25
N GLU A 227 11.80 9.92 5.89
CA GLU A 227 13.02 9.85 6.71
C GLU A 227 12.80 10.39 8.12
N THR A 228 12.17 11.58 8.23
CA THR A 228 11.81 12.16 9.53
C THR A 228 10.82 11.27 10.28
N LEU A 229 9.81 10.73 9.61
CA LEU A 229 8.78 9.88 10.22
C LEU A 229 9.39 8.61 10.82
N VAL A 230 10.23 7.90 10.06
CA VAL A 230 10.88 6.67 10.54
C VAL A 230 11.87 6.97 11.65
N SER A 231 12.65 8.05 11.52
CA SER A 231 13.62 8.46 12.55
C SER A 231 12.95 8.88 13.85
N ALA A 232 11.77 9.51 13.79
CA ALA A 232 11.01 9.91 14.96
C ALA A 232 10.28 8.74 15.63
N HIS A 233 9.98 7.68 14.88
CA HIS A 233 9.20 6.53 15.35
C HIS A 233 9.89 5.19 15.03
N PRO A 234 11.17 4.99 15.42
CA PRO A 234 11.94 3.83 15.00
C PRO A 234 11.27 2.52 15.45
N ASN A 235 10.68 2.46 16.64
CA ASN A 235 10.02 1.25 17.15
C ASN A 235 8.72 0.89 16.40
N ALA A 236 8.07 1.86 15.75
CA ALA A 236 6.85 1.59 14.99
C ALA A 236 7.17 0.89 13.65
N PHE A 237 8.28 1.29 13.03
CA PHE A 237 8.76 0.73 11.76
C PHE A 237 9.76 -0.42 11.95
N ALA A 238 10.46 -0.44 13.08
CA ALA A 238 11.31 -1.55 13.46
C ALA A 238 10.45 -2.73 13.90
N SER A 239 10.97 -3.92 13.64
CA SER A 239 10.49 -5.12 14.27
C SER A 239 11.48 -5.48 15.37
N GLU A 240 11.06 -5.48 16.64
CA GLU A 240 11.83 -6.15 17.72
C GLU A 240 12.01 -7.64 17.41
N GLN A 241 11.10 -8.18 16.59
CA GLN A 241 11.14 -9.49 15.96
C GLN A 241 11.56 -9.37 14.48
N ASN A 242 12.52 -8.51 14.12
CA ASN A 242 13.12 -8.55 12.79
C ASN A 242 14.18 -9.66 12.84
N PRO A 243 13.90 -10.92 12.45
CA PRO A 243 14.93 -11.95 12.42
C PRO A 243 15.98 -11.69 11.35
N TYR A 244 15.91 -10.55 10.63
CA TYR A 244 16.74 -10.17 9.51
C TYR A 244 17.83 -9.18 9.98
N PRO A 245 19.02 -9.66 10.41
CA PRO A 245 20.10 -8.80 10.91
C PRO A 245 20.60 -7.78 9.88
N PHE A 246 20.31 -8.00 8.59
CA PHE A 246 20.68 -7.13 7.47
C PHE A 246 19.76 -5.91 7.32
N TRP A 247 18.56 -5.93 7.92
CA TRP A 247 17.55 -4.88 7.80
C TRP A 247 17.36 -4.09 9.09
N ARG A 248 18.47 -3.80 9.76
CA ARG A 248 18.48 -2.88 10.90
C ARG A 248 18.86 -1.49 10.41
N PRO A 249 18.11 -0.43 10.79
CA PRO A 249 18.63 0.92 10.69
C PRO A 249 19.95 0.97 11.47
N VAL A 250 21.00 1.51 10.86
CA VAL A 250 22.31 1.73 11.51
C VAL A 250 22.19 2.87 12.51
#